data_AF-A0A1W9SKJ1-F1
#
_entry.id   AF-A0A1W9SKJ1-F1
#
_cell.length_a   1.000
_cell.length_b   1.000
_cell.length_c   1.000
_cell.angle_alpha   90.00
_cell.angle_beta   90.00
_cell.angle_gamma   90.00
#
_symmetry.space_group_name_H-M   'P 1'
#
loop_
_entity.id
_entity.type
_entity.pdbx_description
1 polymer ?
#
loop_
_entity_poly.entity_id
_entity_poly.type
_entity_poly.pdbx_seq_one_letter_code
_entity_poly.pdbx_strand_id
1 'polypeptide(L)'
;MGIGIVAQGNTGWITIDNQQLIDSTNTQNFMEFENTPESVVNYFYASKIRNDSLWKNVLPLEKEQSLRLKSKLVKYSQWKFHKMKILQKKAFAENAFWIKIFMEIEYKGQKKSGKDELDVQLINGKWTITSVPT
;
A
#
# COMPACT_ATOMS: atom_id res chain seq x y z
N MET A 1 38.01 2.88 -17.93
CA MET A 1 37.55 2.40 -16.60
C MET A 1 36.24 1.68 -16.80
N GLY A 2 36.26 0.34 -16.77
CA GLY A 2 35.06 -0.47 -16.96
C GLY A 2 34.22 -0.46 -15.69
N ILE A 3 32.96 -0.03 -15.80
CA ILE A 3 32.02 -0.08 -14.69
C ILE A 3 31.48 -1.51 -14.64
N GLY A 4 31.79 -2.22 -13.55
CA GLY A 4 31.35 -3.58 -13.31
C GLY A 4 29.83 -3.66 -13.21
N ILE A 5 29.22 -4.45 -14.10
CA ILE A 5 27.84 -4.89 -13.95
C ILE A 5 27.86 -6.01 -12.90
N VAL A 6 27.53 -5.66 -11.67
CA VAL A 6 27.24 -6.67 -10.64
C VAL A 6 25.87 -7.25 -10.99
N ALA A 7 25.84 -8.52 -11.38
CA ALA A 7 24.60 -9.24 -11.64
C ALA A 7 23.71 -9.25 -10.37
N GLN A 8 22.70 -8.39 -10.32
CA GLN A 8 21.60 -8.51 -9.37
C GLN A 8 20.54 -9.43 -9.97
N GLY A 9 20.32 -10.58 -9.32
CA GLY A 9 19.30 -11.54 -9.71
C GLY A 9 17.96 -10.85 -9.94
N ASN A 10 17.38 -11.07 -11.12
CA ASN A 10 16.24 -10.34 -11.61
C ASN A 10 14.97 -10.81 -10.90
N THR A 11 14.74 -10.34 -9.67
CA THR A 11 13.60 -10.74 -8.84
C THR A 11 12.25 -10.22 -9.35
N GLY A 12 12.27 -9.37 -10.40
CA GLY A 12 11.10 -8.69 -10.97
C GLY A 12 10.60 -7.50 -10.13
N TRP A 13 11.27 -7.18 -9.02
CA TRP A 13 10.97 -6.01 -8.21
C TRP A 13 11.64 -4.77 -8.78
N ILE A 14 10.86 -3.70 -8.89
CA ILE A 14 11.30 -2.40 -9.34
C ILE A 14 11.24 -1.46 -8.14
N THR A 15 12.37 -0.86 -7.79
CA THR A 15 12.43 0.20 -6.78
C THR A 15 11.68 1.43 -7.29
N ILE A 16 10.85 2.01 -6.42
CA ILE A 16 10.15 3.24 -6.76
C ILE A 16 10.90 4.39 -6.10
N ASP A 17 11.66 5.12 -6.91
CA ASP A 17 12.43 6.26 -6.45
C ASP A 17 11.51 7.43 -6.02
N ASN A 18 12.04 8.32 -5.18
CA ASN A 18 11.37 9.54 -4.73
C ASN A 18 10.01 9.36 -4.02
N GLN A 19 9.72 8.16 -3.50
CA GLN A 19 8.52 7.95 -2.70
C GLN A 19 8.60 8.72 -1.38
N GLN A 20 7.59 9.56 -1.16
CA GLN A 20 7.41 10.35 0.05
C GLN A 20 6.99 9.44 1.21
N LEU A 21 7.55 9.70 2.39
CA LEU A 21 7.06 9.13 3.64
C LEU A 21 5.73 9.80 3.99
N ILE A 22 4.65 9.05 4.07
CA ILE A 22 3.35 9.52 4.51
C ILE A 22 3.26 9.40 6.02
N ASP A 23 2.93 10.50 6.69
CA ASP A 23 2.70 10.57 8.13
C ASP A 23 1.69 11.67 8.48
N SER A 24 1.42 11.88 9.77
CA SER A 24 0.43 12.86 10.21
C SER A 24 0.69 14.29 9.72
N THR A 25 1.93 14.65 9.35
CA THR A 25 2.29 16.00 8.91
C THR A 25 1.89 16.30 7.47
N ASN A 26 1.75 15.28 6.63
CA ASN A 26 1.52 15.45 5.19
C ASN A 26 0.33 14.65 4.64
N THR A 27 -0.36 13.87 5.47
CA THR A 27 -1.55 13.11 5.05
C THR A 27 -2.64 13.95 4.37
N GLN A 28 -2.75 15.24 4.66
CA GLN A 28 -3.72 16.14 4.01
C GLN A 28 -3.46 16.34 2.51
N ASN A 29 -2.25 16.03 2.02
CA ASN A 29 -1.91 16.09 0.60
C ASN A 29 -2.46 14.88 -0.19
N PHE A 30 -3.03 13.90 0.50
CA PHE A 30 -3.52 12.64 -0.07
C PHE A 30 -5.02 12.46 0.24
N MET A 31 -5.78 13.53 0.06
CA MET A 31 -7.26 13.55 0.18
C MET A 31 -7.95 13.14 -1.12
N GLU A 32 -7.20 13.14 -2.21
CA GLU A 32 -7.59 12.67 -3.54
C GLU A 32 -6.49 11.73 -4.05
N PHE A 33 -6.78 10.99 -5.12
CA PHE A 33 -5.81 10.11 -5.76
C PHE A 33 -5.97 10.14 -7.27
N GLU A 34 -4.83 9.98 -7.93
CA GLU A 34 -4.79 9.63 -9.34
C GLU A 34 -5.09 8.14 -9.49
N ASN A 35 -5.67 7.72 -10.60
CA ASN A 35 -5.97 6.30 -10.84
C ASN A 35 -4.70 5.54 -11.25
N THR A 36 -3.69 5.50 -10.38
CA THR A 36 -2.42 4.80 -10.53
C THR A 36 -2.15 3.91 -9.31
N PRO A 37 -1.47 2.76 -9.45
CA PRO A 37 -1.24 1.81 -8.36
C PRO A 37 -0.72 2.46 -7.07
N GLU A 38 0.28 3.32 -7.19
CA GLU A 38 0.95 3.99 -6.08
C GLU A 38 0.05 5.04 -5.41
N SER A 39 -0.67 5.84 -6.20
CA SER A 39 -1.53 6.89 -5.66
C SER A 39 -2.69 6.30 -4.84
N VAL A 40 -3.23 5.17 -5.30
CA VAL A 40 -4.28 4.40 -4.61
C VAL A 40 -3.79 3.89 -3.25
N VAL A 41 -2.56 3.39 -3.18
CA VAL A 41 -1.91 2.94 -1.93
C VAL A 41 -1.65 4.12 -0.99
N ASN A 42 -1.09 5.21 -1.52
CA ASN A 42 -0.82 6.43 -0.75
C ASN A 42 -2.10 6.98 -0.11
N TYR A 43 -3.17 7.09 -0.89
CA TYR A 43 -4.48 7.52 -0.43
C TYR A 43 -5.08 6.60 0.64
N PHE A 44 -5.00 5.27 0.46
CA PHE A 44 -5.47 4.31 1.46
C PHE A 44 -4.80 4.51 2.81
N TYR A 45 -3.47 4.54 2.84
CA TYR A 45 -2.74 4.65 4.10
C TYR A 45 -2.78 6.06 4.70
N ALA A 46 -2.83 7.11 3.89
CA ALA A 46 -3.04 8.46 4.40
C ALA A 46 -4.38 8.55 5.14
N SER A 47 -5.44 7.98 4.58
CA SER A 47 -6.75 7.85 5.24
C SER A 47 -6.69 7.01 6.52
N LYS A 48 -5.93 5.90 6.54
CA LYS A 48 -5.70 5.10 7.75
C LYS A 48 -4.93 5.86 8.84
N ILE A 49 -3.95 6.68 8.48
CA ILE A 49 -3.18 7.50 9.43
C ILE A 49 -4.04 8.65 9.98
N ARG A 50 -4.89 9.28 9.15
CA ARG A 50 -5.88 10.28 9.58
C ARG A 50 -7.04 9.69 10.40
N ASN A 51 -7.18 8.37 10.41
CA ASN A 51 -8.27 7.65 11.06
C ASN A 51 -9.66 8.05 10.52
N ASP A 52 -9.77 8.26 9.22
CA ASP A 52 -11.04 8.54 8.53
C ASP A 52 -11.54 7.30 7.74
N SER A 53 -12.63 7.45 6.96
CA SER A 53 -13.22 6.35 6.16
C SER A 53 -12.97 6.46 4.66
N LEU A 54 -12.16 7.42 4.21
CA LEU A 54 -11.90 7.67 2.79
C LEU A 54 -11.21 6.50 2.09
N TRP A 55 -10.45 5.68 2.82
CA TRP A 55 -9.78 4.46 2.35
C TRP A 55 -10.73 3.46 1.71
N LYS A 56 -12.03 3.51 2.02
CA LYS A 56 -13.03 2.63 1.40
C LYS A 56 -13.21 2.90 -0.09
N ASN A 57 -12.89 4.12 -0.56
CA ASN A 57 -13.05 4.51 -1.96
C ASN A 57 -12.09 3.79 -2.91
N VAL A 58 -11.05 3.14 -2.38
CA VAL A 58 -10.04 2.41 -3.15
C VAL A 58 -10.09 0.90 -2.90
N LEU A 59 -11.16 0.42 -2.29
CA LEU A 59 -11.45 -1.01 -2.14
C LEU A 59 -12.45 -1.48 -3.20
N PRO A 60 -12.49 -2.80 -3.48
CA PRO A 60 -13.54 -3.35 -4.31
C PRO A 60 -14.90 -3.09 -3.66
N LEU A 61 -15.96 -3.12 -4.47
CA LEU A 61 -17.31 -3.09 -3.93
C LEU A 61 -17.47 -4.22 -2.90
N GLU A 62 -18.25 -3.99 -1.85
CA GLU A 62 -18.30 -4.93 -0.71
C GLU A 62 -18.70 -6.37 -1.12
N LYS A 63 -19.52 -6.49 -2.17
CA LYS A 63 -19.93 -7.76 -2.79
C LYS A 63 -18.78 -8.50 -3.52
N GLU A 64 -17.75 -7.77 -3.95
CA GLU A 64 -16.58 -8.26 -4.67
C GLU A 64 -15.37 -8.49 -3.75
N GLN A 65 -15.44 -8.03 -2.50
CA GLN A 65 -14.36 -8.22 -1.53
C GLN A 65 -14.27 -9.69 -1.09
N SER A 66 -13.08 -10.27 -1.24
CA SER A 66 -12.80 -11.61 -0.72
C SER A 66 -12.95 -11.67 0.81
N LEU A 67 -13.34 -12.84 1.33
CA LEU A 67 -13.40 -13.08 2.78
C LEU A 67 -12.06 -12.79 3.47
N ARG A 68 -10.95 -13.08 2.78
CA ARG A 68 -9.60 -12.81 3.27
C ARG A 68 -9.35 -11.31 3.44
N LEU A 69 -9.72 -10.49 2.45
CA LEU A 69 -9.60 -9.04 2.54
C LEU A 69 -10.47 -8.49 3.69
N LYS A 70 -11.75 -8.91 3.78
CA LYS A 70 -12.65 -8.51 4.87
C LYS A 70 -12.06 -8.82 6.25
N SER A 71 -11.55 -10.03 6.43
CA SER A 71 -10.92 -10.46 7.69
C SER A 71 -9.70 -9.60 8.05
N LYS A 72 -8.84 -9.28 7.07
CA LYS A 72 -7.68 -8.40 7.31
C LYS A 72 -8.10 -6.96 7.63
N LEU A 73 -9.13 -6.43 6.97
CA LEU A 73 -9.66 -5.09 7.26
C LEU A 73 -10.22 -4.98 8.69
N VAL A 74 -10.82 -6.05 9.22
CA VAL A 74 -11.24 -6.12 10.62
C VAL A 74 -10.03 -6.10 11.57
N LYS A 75 -8.91 -6.73 11.21
CA LYS A 75 -7.67 -6.61 12.02
C LYS A 75 -7.11 -5.19 11.97
N TYR A 76 -7.12 -4.58 10.79
CA TYR A 76 -6.64 -3.22 10.56
C TYR A 76 -7.41 -2.16 11.36
N SER A 77 -8.68 -2.39 11.69
CA SER A 77 -9.43 -1.46 12.55
C SER A 77 -8.92 -1.43 13.99
N GLN A 78 -8.12 -2.42 14.40
CA GLN A 78 -7.48 -2.46 15.71
C GLN A 78 -6.10 -1.78 15.72
N TRP A 79 -5.61 -1.34 14.56
CA TRP A 79 -4.28 -0.79 14.40
C TRP A 79 -4.34 0.72 14.25
N LYS A 80 -3.42 1.42 14.90
CA LYS A 80 -3.19 2.84 14.68
C LYS A 80 -1.98 3.01 13.77
N PHE A 81 -2.19 3.53 12.56
CA PHE A 81 -1.12 3.76 11.60
C PHE A 81 -0.46 5.11 11.87
N HIS A 82 0.88 5.13 11.90
CA HIS A 82 1.66 6.34 12.12
C HIS A 82 2.39 6.79 10.86
N LYS A 83 3.01 5.84 10.13
CA LYS A 83 3.79 6.14 8.93
C LYS A 83 3.63 5.07 7.87
N MET A 84 3.77 5.45 6.60
CA MET A 84 3.86 4.53 5.47
C MET A 84 4.79 5.07 4.38
N LYS A 85 5.54 4.19 3.74
CA LYS A 85 6.30 4.50 2.52
C LYS A 85 6.27 3.34 1.54
N ILE A 86 5.95 3.60 0.28
CA ILE A 86 6.12 2.62 -0.80
C ILE A 86 7.61 2.45 -1.09
N LEU A 87 8.05 1.19 -1.21
CA LEU A 87 9.46 0.86 -1.45
C LEU A 87 9.66 0.33 -2.87
N GLN A 88 8.86 -0.66 -3.26
CA GLN A 88 9.06 -1.39 -4.52
C GLN A 88 7.71 -1.86 -5.05
N LYS A 89 7.66 -2.14 -6.35
CA LYS A 89 6.54 -2.85 -6.97
C LYS A 89 7.01 -4.00 -7.85
N LYS A 90 6.16 -5.01 -8.01
CA LYS A 90 6.37 -6.12 -8.94
C LYS A 90 5.05 -6.49 -9.59
N ALA A 91 5.01 -6.51 -10.92
CA ALA A 91 3.87 -7.04 -11.63
C ALA A 91 3.76 -8.55 -11.41
N PHE A 92 2.56 -9.05 -11.14
CA PHE A 92 2.26 -10.49 -11.14
C PHE A 92 1.20 -10.87 -12.17
N ALA A 93 0.52 -9.89 -12.75
CA ALA A 93 -0.30 -10.01 -13.95
C ALA A 93 -0.28 -8.66 -14.71
N GLU A 94 -0.81 -8.63 -15.94
CA GLU A 94 -0.85 -7.43 -16.80
C GLU A 94 -1.46 -6.21 -16.09
N ASN A 95 -2.44 -6.44 -15.21
CA ASN A 95 -3.19 -5.41 -14.49
C ASN A 95 -3.16 -5.64 -12.97
N ALA A 96 -2.05 -6.18 -12.45
CA ALA A 96 -1.94 -6.51 -11.04
C ALA A 96 -0.49 -6.40 -10.52
N PHE A 97 -0.33 -5.72 -9.38
CA PHE A 97 0.97 -5.50 -8.75
C PHE A 97 0.98 -5.93 -7.29
N TRP A 98 2.10 -6.52 -6.88
CA TRP A 98 2.53 -6.54 -5.49
C TRP A 98 3.24 -5.23 -5.22
N ILE A 99 2.82 -4.52 -4.17
CA ILE A 99 3.45 -3.29 -3.70
C ILE A 99 4.07 -3.57 -2.34
N LYS A 100 5.39 -3.44 -2.25
CA LYS A 100 6.14 -3.56 -1.01
C LYS A 100 6.17 -2.21 -0.31
N ILE A 101 5.70 -2.18 0.93
CA ILE A 101 5.65 -0.96 1.74
C ILE A 101 6.48 -1.14 3.01
N PHE A 102 6.91 -0.02 3.58
CA PHE A 102 7.28 0.10 4.97
C PHE A 102 6.12 0.76 5.73
N MET A 103 5.82 0.30 6.94
CA MET A 103 4.81 0.90 7.81
C MET A 103 5.26 0.94 9.27
N GLU A 104 4.82 1.98 9.98
CA GLU A 104 4.91 2.09 11.44
C GLU A 104 3.47 2.11 11.98
N ILE A 105 3.16 1.16 12.87
CA ILE A 105 1.84 0.97 13.45
C ILE A 105 1.94 0.85 14.98
N GLU A 106 0.81 1.00 15.65
CA GLU A 106 0.63 0.70 17.05
C GLU A 106 -0.52 -0.29 17.22
N TYR A 107 -0.26 -1.37 17.95
CA TYR A 107 -1.24 -2.42 18.25
C TYR A 107 -1.11 -2.81 19.72
N LYS A 108 -2.22 -2.77 20.47
CA LYS A 108 -2.25 -3.04 21.92
C LYS A 108 -1.20 -2.22 22.70
N GLY A 109 -1.05 -0.94 22.36
CA GLY A 109 -0.09 -0.01 22.97
C GLY A 109 1.37 -0.24 22.60
N GLN A 110 1.69 -1.22 21.75
CA GLN A 110 3.04 -1.49 21.29
C GLN A 110 3.24 -0.93 19.88
N LYS A 111 4.23 -0.04 19.73
CA LYS A 111 4.68 0.41 18.42
C LYS A 111 5.50 -0.68 17.73
N LYS A 112 5.21 -0.92 16.46
CA LYS A 112 5.92 -1.86 15.59
C LYS A 112 6.15 -1.21 14.24
N SER A 113 7.28 -1.51 13.62
CA SER A 113 7.59 -1.12 12.25
C SER A 113 8.06 -2.31 11.46
N GLY A 114 7.72 -2.36 10.18
CA GLY A 114 8.10 -3.48 9.33
C GLY A 114 7.88 -3.20 7.86
N LYS A 115 8.35 -4.13 7.03
CA LYS A 115 8.07 -4.15 5.60
C LYS A 115 7.11 -5.29 5.33
N ASP A 116 6.11 -5.03 4.51
CA ASP A 116 5.15 -6.05 4.08
C ASP A 116 4.61 -5.68 2.70
N GLU A 117 3.75 -6.53 2.15
CA GLU A 117 3.28 -6.48 0.79
C GLU A 117 1.75 -6.40 0.74
N LEU A 118 1.26 -5.72 -0.29
CA LEU A 118 -0.15 -5.56 -0.56
C LEU A 118 -0.39 -5.74 -2.06
N ASP A 119 -1.63 -6.06 -2.41
CA ASP A 119 -1.99 -6.33 -3.80
C ASP A 119 -2.89 -5.21 -4.30
N VAL A 120 -2.57 -4.70 -5.49
CA VAL A 120 -3.43 -3.78 -6.24
C VAL A 120 -3.76 -4.37 -7.59
N GLN A 121 -5.02 -4.20 -8.02
CA GLN A 121 -5.53 -4.69 -9.29
C GLN A 121 -6.40 -3.64 -9.97
N LEU A 122 -6.35 -3.61 -11.31
CA LEU A 122 -7.27 -2.80 -12.10
C LEU A 122 -8.59 -3.56 -12.27
N ILE A 123 -9.65 -3.06 -11.64
CA ILE A 123 -10.99 -3.67 -11.70
C ILE A 123 -11.93 -2.61 -12.28
N ASN A 124 -12.60 -2.94 -13.39
CA ASN A 124 -13.54 -2.02 -14.07
C ASN A 124 -12.91 -0.65 -14.38
N GLY A 125 -11.66 -0.62 -14.83
CA GLY A 125 -10.93 0.60 -15.15
C GLY A 125 -10.40 1.37 -13.93
N LYS A 126 -10.52 0.84 -12.70
CA LYS A 126 -10.06 1.50 -11.48
C LYS A 126 -9.06 0.65 -10.67
N TRP A 127 -7.92 1.23 -10.34
CA TRP A 127 -6.95 0.58 -9.47
C TRP A 127 -7.49 0.48 -8.04
N THR A 128 -7.38 -0.71 -7.48
CA THR A 128 -8.09 -1.10 -6.27
C THR A 128 -7.21 -1.97 -5.40
N ILE A 129 -7.24 -1.79 -4.07
CA ILE A 129 -6.51 -2.63 -3.12
C ILE A 129 -7.29 -3.92 -2.87
N THR A 130 -6.75 -5.05 -3.32
CA THR A 130 -7.39 -6.37 -3.21
C THR A 130 -6.86 -7.20 -2.04
N SER A 131 -5.72 -6.82 -1.46
CA SER A 131 -5.13 -7.45 -0.28
C SER A 131 -4.31 -6.42 0.49
N VAL A 132 -4.29 -6.52 1.82
CA VAL A 132 -3.46 -5.69 2.70
C VAL A 132 -2.50 -6.57 3.51
N PRO A 133 -1.44 -6.02 4.10
CA PRO A 133 -0.53 -6.70 5.04
C PRO A 133 -1.25 -7.32 6.25
N THR A 134 -0.57 -8.19 7.00
CA THR A 134 -1.17 -8.92 8.15
C THR A 134 -0.57 -8.53 9.49
#